data_AF-A0AAW6ET01-F1
#
_entry.id   AF-A0AAW6ET01-F1
#
_cell.length_a   1.000
_cell.length_b   1.000
_cell.length_c   1.000
_cell.angle_alpha   90.00
_cell.angle_beta   90.00
_cell.angle_gamma   90.00
#
_symmetry.space_group_name_H-M   'P 1'
#
loop_
_entity.id
_entity.type
_entity.pdbx_description
1 polymer ?
#
loop_
_entity_poly.entity_id
_entity_poly.type
_entity_poly.pdbx_seq_one_letter_code
_entity_poly.pdbx_strand_id
1 'polypeptide(L)' 'MSKKTYEYKCVVINENAKKTAEILNKYGSDGWKLVSVWNSWHYLSKKIKIEDED' A
#
# COMPACT_ATOMS: atom_id res chain seq x y z
N MET A 1 19.63 -13.64 -8.99
CA MET A 1 19.09 -12.43 -8.34
C MET A 1 17.57 -12.58 -8.26
N SER A 2 17.01 -12.81 -7.07
CA SER A 2 15.55 -12.96 -6.91
C SER A 2 14.84 -11.65 -7.32
N LYS A 3 13.94 -11.72 -8.30
CA LYS A 3 13.21 -10.55 -8.81
C LYS A 3 12.19 -10.13 -7.75
N LYS A 4 12.36 -8.92 -7.21
CA LYS A 4 11.39 -8.36 -6.25
C LYS A 4 10.17 -7.87 -7.02
N THR A 5 9.05 -8.56 -6.84
CA THR A 5 7.77 -8.16 -7.43
C THR A 5 6.97 -7.36 -6.41
N TYR A 6 6.30 -6.32 -6.88
CA TYR A 6 5.49 -5.45 -6.04
C TYR A 6 4.08 -5.37 -6.60
N GLU A 7 3.10 -5.49 -5.71
CA GLU A 7 1.72 -5.11 -5.98
C GLU A 7 1.56 -3.61 -5.73
N TYR A 8 0.86 -2.92 -6.62
CA TYR A 8 0.53 -1.51 -6.46
C TYR A 8 -0.97 -1.34 -6.40
N LYS A 9 -1.43 -0.46 -5.51
CA LYS A 9 -2.84 -0.13 -5.34
C LYS A 9 -3.00 1.37 -5.21
N CYS A 10 -4.04 1.91 -5.81
CA CYS A 10 -4.44 3.30 -5.66
C CYS A 10 -5.81 3.34 -5.00
N VAL A 11 -5.96 4.10 -3.92
CA VAL A 11 -7.22 4.25 -3.19
C VAL A 11 -7.54 5.72 -2.97
N VAL A 12 -8.81 6.08 -3.09
CA VAL A 12 -9.29 7.41 -2.73
C VAL A 12 -9.69 7.39 -1.26
N ILE A 13 -9.15 8.32 -0.47
CA ILE A 13 -9.57 8.54 0.91
C ILE A 13 -10.03 9.99 1.01
N ASN A 14 -11.34 10.18 1.17
CA ASN A 14 -12.01 11.50 1.29
C ASN A 14 -12.44 11.78 2.74
N GLU A 15 -11.71 11.26 3.71
CA GLU A 15 -12.00 11.45 5.13
C GLU A 15 -11.12 12.55 5.72
N ASN A 16 -11.42 12.98 6.94
CA ASN A 16 -10.54 13.91 7.67
C ASN A 16 -9.15 13.28 7.93
N ALA A 17 -8.18 14.13 8.30
CA ALA A 17 -6.80 13.69 8.50
C ALA A 17 -6.65 12.54 9.51
N LYS A 18 -7.46 12.55 10.58
CA LYS A 18 -7.42 11.51 11.62
C LYS A 18 -7.87 10.15 11.09
N LYS A 19 -9.05 10.09 10.47
CA LYS A 19 -9.56 8.87 9.87
C LYS A 19 -8.70 8.39 8.70
N THR A 20 -8.15 9.32 7.91
CA THR A 20 -7.20 8.97 6.84
C THR A 20 -5.98 8.26 7.41
N ALA A 21 -5.40 8.76 8.51
CA ALA A 21 -4.31 8.07 9.20
C ALA A 21 -4.73 6.70 9.75
N GLU A 22 -5.93 6.57 10.33
CA GLU A 22 -6.46 5.28 10.78
C GLU A 22 -6.60 4.26 9.64
N ILE A 23 -7.09 4.69 8.47
CA ILE A 23 -7.21 3.85 7.27
C ILE A 23 -5.83 3.45 6.75
N LEU A 24 -4.89 4.39 6.66
CA LEU A 24 -3.52 4.12 6.21
C LEU A 24 -2.78 3.18 7.16
N ASN A 25 -3.02 3.29 8.47
CA ASN A 25 -2.45 2.37 9.46
C ASN A 25 -2.99 0.94 9.29
N LYS A 26 -4.29 0.77 8.96
CA LYS A 26 -4.84 -0.56 8.63
C LYS A 26 -4.14 -1.16 7.42
N TYR A 27 -3.98 -0.38 6.35
CA TYR A 27 -3.20 -0.80 5.18
C TYR A 27 -1.75 -1.18 5.56
N GLY A 28 -1.13 -0.39 6.43
CA GLY A 28 0.18 -0.67 7.03
C GLY A 28 0.26 -2.05 7.69
N SER A 29 -0.71 -2.37 8.54
CA SER A 29 -0.83 -3.67 9.21
C SER A 29 -1.03 -4.84 8.23
N ASP A 30 -1.72 -4.61 7.11
CA ASP A 30 -1.90 -5.58 6.03
C ASP A 30 -0.63 -5.74 5.14
N GLY A 31 0.45 -5.04 5.47
CA GLY A 31 1.73 -5.10 4.76
C GLY A 31 1.84 -4.15 3.57
N TRP A 32 0.85 -3.27 3.36
CA TRP A 32 0.95 -2.20 2.38
C TRP A 32 1.79 -1.05 2.91
N LYS A 33 2.54 -0.42 2.01
CA LYS A 33 3.34 0.77 2.30
C LYS A 33 2.82 1.92 1.46
N LEU A 34 2.54 3.05 2.12
CA LEU A 34 2.23 4.29 1.42
C LEU A 34 3.47 4.75 0.64
N VAL A 35 3.28 4.97 -0.65
CA VAL A 35 4.32 5.40 -1.60
C VAL A 35 4.20 6.89 -1.87
N SER A 36 2.99 7.35 -2.16
CA SER A 36 2.72 8.75 -2.50
C SER A 36 1.28 9.11 -2.23
N VAL A 37 1.00 10.39 -2.03
CA VAL A 37 -0.33 10.96 -1.89
C VAL A 37 -0.46 12.09 -2.89
N TRP A 38 -1.53 12.06 -3.68
CA TRP A 38 -1.85 13.11 -4.64
C TRP A 38 -3.31 13.51 -4.51
N ASN A 39 -3.57 14.69 -3.94
CA ASN A 39 -4.91 15.11 -3.54
C ASN A 39 -5.54 14.04 -2.61
N SER A 40 -6.73 13.54 -2.93
CA SER A 40 -7.38 12.44 -2.18
C SER A 40 -6.87 11.04 -2.54
N TRP A 41 -5.97 10.91 -3.52
CA TRP A 41 -5.46 9.62 -3.98
C TRP A 41 -4.24 9.19 -3.18
N HIS A 42 -4.28 7.97 -2.67
CA HIS A 42 -3.23 7.37 -1.87
C HIS A 42 -2.69 6.14 -2.60
N TYR A 43 -1.43 6.22 -3.00
CA TYR A 43 -0.72 5.17 -3.71
C TYR A 43 0.00 4.28 -2.71
N LEU A 44 -0.30 2.99 -2.76
CA LEU A 44 0.20 1.96 -1.85
C LEU A 44 0.99 0.92 -2.65
N SER A 45 2.00 0.34 -2.03
CA SER A 45 2.77 -0.78 -2.57
C SER A 45 2.88 -1.90 -1.56
N LYS A 46 2.82 -3.15 -2.00
CA LYS A 46 3.04 -4.33 -1.16
C LYS A 46 4.06 -5.23 -1.84
N LYS A 47 5.03 -5.73 -1.07
CA LYS A 47 6.00 -6.71 -1.59
C LYS A 47 5.30 -8.04 -1.77
N ILE A 48 5.36 -8.59 -2.97
CA ILE A 48 4.96 -9.98 -3.23
C ILE A 48 6.23 -10.82 -3.14
N LYS A 49 6.21 -11.85 -2.28
CA LYS A 49 7.20 -12.92 -2.37
C LYS A 49 6.70 -13.87 -3.45
N ILE A 50 7.47 -14.02 -4.52
CA ILE A 50 7.31 -15.16 -5.42
C ILE A 50 8.08 -16.27 -4.72
N GLU A 51 7.37 -17.26 -4.18
CA GLU A 51 7.96 -18.55 -3.87
C GLU A 51 8.06 -19.26 -5.23
N ASP A 52 9.29 -19.43 -5.73
CA ASP A 52 9.56 -20.35 -6.82
C ASP A 52 9.12 -21.75 -6.32
N GLU A 53 8.03 -22.28 -6.86
CA GLU A 53 7.70 -23.71 -6.71
C GLU A 53 8.80 -24.52 -7.42
N ASP A 54 9.52 -25.34 -6.64
CA ASP A 54 10.55 -26.31 -7.07
C ASP A 54 10.03 -27.33 -8.10
#